data_AF-A0A9E2DNR0-F1
#
_entry.id   AF-A0A9E2DNR0-F1
#
_cell.length_a   1.000
_cell.length_b   1.000
_cell.length_c   1.000
_cell.angle_alpha   90.00
_cell.angle_beta   90.00
_cell.angle_gamma   90.00
#
_symmetry.space_group_name_H-M   'P 1'
#
loop_
_entity.id
_entity.type
_entity.pdbx_description
1 polymer ?
#
loop_
_entity_poly.entity_id
_entity_poly.type
_entity_poly.pdbx_seq_one_letter_code
_entity_poly.pdbx_strand_id
1 'polypeptide(L)'
;MGFDPNKYRQKKLDRYETYIKSLRAQKIDPKSIENSVTEAITNIKNKKARSFVIYGEPQSGKTSMMIGLTAKLLDRGYKLIILLIQDNLDLLTQNTLRFQKSTLRPSPKLYQEVISPDVQIKDREFVVICKKNTSNLKRLLDKVDNIKQKVIIDDEADFASPNSKVNKTDDKGEQDRTMINKRIFDLLGDDGIYMGVTATPIRIDVNRTFNNENHHWVFFEPHKAYKGQDFFFPPKTGNKITFNLKKLPPETSNPKKELKDAVIRFLVNVSYLNLFINSEQPKNYIMLVHTNVRKLVHNDDREVVDQVMSDLTTPEIEDKNGDKINNIKYEKTLELVYEQALRKTNDEDKADKITDYVANYSSQSLVGVLNSDPINKDNLTELLTEKPTNPFTFAIGGNIISRGITFNNLLSMFFTRNVKGLMQQDTYIQRARMFGNRGDADMKHFELTIPADLYDNWHTCFLLHRISYLSAKSDMHPSWATGMGIKAVAPSSIDKSQVNVEKGEMSFQRIKFQTEMDDII
;
A
#
# COMPACT_ATOMS: atom_id res chain seq x y z
N MET A 1 -32.32 -15.22 -44.34
CA MET A 1 -31.70 -13.90 -44.07
C MET A 1 -30.20 -14.07 -44.17
N GLY A 2 -29.52 -13.31 -45.03
CA GLY A 2 -28.06 -13.36 -45.18
C GLY A 2 -27.35 -12.70 -44.01
N PHE A 3 -26.12 -13.12 -43.73
CA PHE A 3 -25.24 -12.47 -42.75
C PHE A 3 -24.92 -11.03 -43.23
N ASP A 4 -25.40 -10.03 -42.50
CA ASP A 4 -25.06 -8.62 -42.73
C ASP A 4 -23.96 -8.18 -41.75
N PRO A 5 -22.69 -8.03 -42.20
CA PRO A 5 -21.62 -7.56 -41.34
C PRO A 5 -21.81 -6.11 -40.88
N ASN A 6 -22.63 -5.29 -41.55
CA ASN A 6 -22.84 -3.90 -41.17
C ASN A 6 -23.53 -3.76 -39.81
N LYS A 7 -24.39 -4.73 -39.44
CA LYS A 7 -24.99 -4.84 -38.11
C LYS A 7 -23.95 -4.86 -36.98
N TYR A 8 -22.73 -5.31 -37.26
CA TYR A 8 -21.66 -5.49 -36.26
C TYR A 8 -20.49 -4.51 -36.40
N ARG A 9 -20.52 -3.60 -37.39
CA ARG A 9 -19.43 -2.63 -37.64
C ARG A 9 -19.36 -1.52 -36.57
N GLN A 10 -20.50 -1.07 -36.05
CA GLN A 10 -20.56 -0.06 -34.99
C GLN A 10 -20.68 -0.70 -33.61
N LYS A 11 -19.62 -1.34 -33.12
CA LYS A 11 -19.54 -1.71 -31.69
C LYS A 11 -19.19 -0.49 -30.87
N LYS A 12 -20.19 0.26 -30.43
CA LYS A 12 -20.00 1.29 -29.39
C LYS A 12 -19.82 0.58 -28.05
N LEU A 13 -18.59 0.23 -27.74
CA LEU A 13 -18.24 -0.34 -26.44
C LEU A 13 -18.31 0.80 -25.41
N ASP A 14 -19.28 0.73 -24.50
CA ASP A 14 -19.33 1.62 -23.34
C ASP A 14 -18.55 0.95 -22.19
N ARG A 15 -17.22 0.96 -22.32
CA ARG A 15 -16.31 0.20 -21.45
C ARG A 15 -16.33 0.78 -20.04
N TYR A 16 -16.36 2.11 -19.95
CA TYR A 16 -16.41 2.82 -18.69
C TYR A 16 -17.71 2.54 -17.93
N GLU A 17 -18.87 2.71 -18.55
CA GLU A 17 -20.15 2.46 -17.87
C GLU A 17 -20.29 0.98 -17.48
N THR A 18 -19.80 0.05 -18.32
CA THR A 18 -19.75 -1.37 -17.98
C THR A 18 -18.91 -1.61 -16.71
N TYR A 19 -17.75 -0.95 -16.60
CA TYR A 19 -16.91 -1.06 -15.42
C TYR A 19 -17.59 -0.49 -14.17
N ILE A 20 -18.17 0.70 -14.26
CA ILE A 20 -18.88 1.34 -13.13
C ILE A 20 -20.08 0.48 -12.67
N LYS A 21 -20.85 -0.09 -13.60
CA LYS A 21 -21.92 -1.04 -13.28
C LYS A 21 -21.39 -2.29 -12.56
N SER A 22 -20.23 -2.80 -12.96
CA SER A 22 -19.61 -3.95 -12.29
C SER A 22 -19.20 -3.66 -10.84
N LEU A 23 -18.75 -2.43 -10.55
CA LEU A 23 -18.43 -1.99 -9.18
C LEU A 23 -19.70 -1.90 -8.32
N ARG A 24 -20.77 -1.30 -8.86
CA ARG A 24 -22.07 -1.21 -8.17
C ARG A 24 -22.64 -2.60 -7.85
N ALA A 25 -22.52 -3.55 -8.78
CA ALA A 25 -22.94 -4.94 -8.57
C ALA A 25 -22.15 -5.64 -7.43
N GLN A 26 -20.90 -5.24 -7.22
CA GLN A 26 -20.06 -5.71 -6.10
C GLN A 26 -20.27 -4.90 -4.81
N LYS A 27 -21.29 -4.01 -4.77
CA LYS A 27 -21.58 -3.09 -3.65
C LYS A 27 -20.42 -2.13 -3.33
N ILE A 28 -19.58 -1.82 -4.32
CA ILE A 28 -18.52 -0.83 -4.21
C ILE A 28 -19.06 0.51 -4.73
N ASP A 29 -18.99 1.57 -3.91
CA ASP A 29 -19.37 2.93 -4.31
C ASP A 29 -18.34 3.50 -5.29
N PRO A 30 -18.72 3.77 -6.56
CA PRO A 30 -17.79 4.26 -7.57
C PRO A 30 -17.59 5.77 -7.52
N LYS A 31 -18.25 6.52 -6.63
CA LYS A 31 -18.33 7.99 -6.71
C LYS A 31 -16.96 8.69 -6.77
N SER A 32 -16.01 8.28 -5.94
CA SER A 32 -14.64 8.84 -5.96
C SER A 32 -13.91 8.54 -7.28
N ILE A 33 -14.16 7.36 -7.87
CA ILE A 33 -13.61 6.98 -9.18
C ILE A 33 -14.25 7.83 -10.27
N GLU A 34 -15.58 8.02 -10.23
CA GLU A 34 -16.31 8.85 -11.19
C GLU A 34 -15.80 10.30 -11.21
N ASN A 35 -15.63 10.89 -10.03
CA ASN A 35 -15.11 12.25 -9.89
C ASN A 35 -13.68 12.35 -10.45
N SER A 36 -12.79 11.47 -10.02
CA SER A 36 -11.36 11.52 -10.39
C SER A 36 -11.14 11.25 -11.88
N VAL A 37 -11.86 10.28 -12.46
CA VAL A 37 -11.78 9.99 -13.89
C VAL A 37 -12.32 11.16 -14.70
N THR A 38 -13.42 11.79 -14.26
CA THR A 38 -13.98 12.96 -14.94
C THR A 38 -13.00 14.12 -14.94
N GLU A 39 -12.36 14.38 -13.80
CA GLU A 39 -11.37 15.44 -13.65
C GLU A 39 -10.12 15.20 -14.50
N ALA A 40 -9.53 14.00 -14.44
CA ALA A 40 -8.36 13.63 -15.25
C ALA A 40 -8.64 13.81 -16.76
N ILE A 41 -9.81 13.37 -17.21
CA ILE A 41 -10.23 13.50 -18.61
C ILE A 41 -10.47 14.97 -18.99
N THR A 42 -10.97 15.78 -18.05
CA THR A 42 -11.15 17.24 -18.24
C THR A 42 -9.80 17.93 -18.37
N ASN A 43 -8.82 17.58 -17.54
CA ASN A 43 -7.45 18.12 -17.61
C ASN A 43 -6.83 17.79 -18.98
N ILE A 44 -6.98 16.57 -19.47
CA ILE A 44 -6.47 16.15 -20.79
C ILE A 44 -7.17 16.90 -21.93
N LYS A 45 -8.51 16.92 -21.97
CA LYS A 45 -9.25 17.44 -23.14
C LYS A 45 -9.39 18.96 -23.15
N ASN A 46 -9.75 19.55 -22.02
CA ASN A 46 -10.13 20.95 -21.95
C ASN A 46 -8.92 21.81 -21.60
N LYS A 47 -8.10 21.37 -20.63
CA LYS A 47 -6.92 22.11 -20.19
C LYS A 47 -5.65 21.77 -20.99
N LYS A 48 -5.71 20.72 -21.82
CA LYS A 48 -4.58 20.21 -22.63
C LYS A 48 -3.36 19.83 -21.80
N ALA A 49 -3.59 19.42 -20.55
CA ALA A 49 -2.57 18.92 -19.64
C ALA A 49 -1.89 17.68 -20.24
N ARG A 50 -0.56 17.64 -20.20
CA ARG A 50 0.25 16.53 -20.74
C ARG A 50 0.92 15.72 -19.65
N SER A 51 1.15 16.30 -18.47
CA SER A 51 1.82 15.60 -17.38
C SER A 51 1.23 16.05 -16.06
N PHE A 52 0.57 15.16 -15.33
CA PHE A 52 0.00 15.48 -14.01
C PHE A 52 -0.06 14.26 -13.10
N VAL A 53 -0.33 14.49 -11.82
CA VAL A 53 -0.44 13.44 -10.81
C VAL A 53 -1.90 13.19 -10.44
N ILE A 54 -2.24 11.92 -10.28
CA ILE A 54 -3.43 11.49 -9.55
C ILE A 54 -2.96 11.02 -8.17
N TYR A 55 -3.19 11.86 -7.17
CA TYR A 55 -2.86 11.56 -5.79
C TYR A 55 -3.91 10.65 -5.18
N GLY A 56 -3.48 9.62 -4.44
CA GLY A 56 -4.39 8.88 -3.59
C GLY A 56 -3.66 8.19 -2.44
N GLU A 57 -4.28 8.19 -1.26
CA GLU A 57 -3.74 7.60 -0.05
C GLU A 57 -3.28 6.13 -0.23
N PRO A 58 -2.33 5.62 0.58
CA PRO A 58 -1.91 4.22 0.51
C PRO A 58 -3.11 3.28 0.64
N GLN A 59 -3.24 2.32 -0.29
CA GLN A 59 -4.36 1.35 -0.31
C GLN A 59 -5.77 1.98 -0.43
N SER A 60 -5.91 3.19 -0.98
CA SER A 60 -7.22 3.85 -1.18
C SER A 60 -8.09 3.28 -2.32
N GLY A 61 -7.54 2.37 -3.14
CA GLY A 61 -8.23 1.82 -4.32
C GLY A 61 -7.75 2.38 -5.67
N LYS A 62 -6.56 3.01 -5.71
CA LYS A 62 -5.96 3.59 -6.94
C LYS A 62 -5.99 2.66 -8.16
N THR A 63 -5.72 1.37 -8.00
CA THR A 63 -5.77 0.40 -9.11
C THR A 63 -7.17 0.33 -9.75
N SER A 64 -8.24 0.37 -8.96
CA SER A 64 -9.61 0.39 -9.47
C SER A 64 -9.90 1.69 -10.22
N MET A 65 -9.42 2.82 -9.69
CA MET A 65 -9.49 4.12 -10.39
C MET A 65 -8.74 4.06 -11.74
N MET A 66 -7.54 3.48 -11.79
CA MET A 66 -6.76 3.33 -13.03
C MET A 66 -7.48 2.46 -14.08
N ILE A 67 -8.16 1.39 -13.67
CA ILE A 67 -8.98 0.56 -14.58
C ILE A 67 -10.11 1.42 -15.18
N GLY A 68 -10.82 2.18 -14.34
CA GLY A 68 -11.88 3.09 -14.80
C GLY A 68 -11.35 4.18 -15.74
N LEU A 69 -10.21 4.77 -15.42
CA LEU A 69 -9.53 5.76 -16.26
C LEU A 69 -9.13 5.16 -17.61
N THR A 70 -8.54 3.97 -17.61
CA THR A 70 -8.16 3.23 -18.83
C THR A 70 -9.39 2.96 -19.71
N ALA A 71 -10.49 2.50 -19.12
CA ALA A 71 -11.74 2.27 -19.84
C ALA A 71 -12.27 3.56 -20.48
N LYS A 72 -12.24 4.67 -19.72
CA LYS A 72 -12.69 5.98 -20.22
C LYS A 72 -11.79 6.52 -21.34
N LEU A 73 -10.48 6.33 -21.25
CA LEU A 73 -9.54 6.73 -22.30
C LEU A 73 -9.78 5.95 -23.60
N LEU A 74 -9.99 4.63 -23.52
CA LEU A 74 -10.35 3.82 -24.69
C LEU A 74 -11.66 4.30 -25.32
N ASP A 75 -12.68 4.60 -24.52
CA ASP A 75 -13.96 5.15 -25.01
C ASP A 75 -13.82 6.55 -25.65
N ARG A 76 -12.72 7.26 -25.36
CA ARG A 76 -12.38 8.56 -25.95
C ARG A 76 -11.42 8.45 -27.14
N GLY A 77 -11.05 7.24 -27.55
CA GLY A 77 -10.27 6.97 -28.77
C GLY A 77 -8.76 6.89 -28.58
N TYR A 78 -8.25 6.90 -27.34
CA TYR A 78 -6.82 6.67 -27.09
C TYR A 78 -6.48 5.21 -27.40
N LYS A 79 -5.65 5.00 -28.43
CA LYS A 79 -5.36 3.66 -28.96
C LYS A 79 -4.28 2.91 -28.18
N LEU A 80 -3.26 3.59 -27.67
CA LEU A 80 -2.16 2.95 -26.94
C LEU A 80 -2.06 3.49 -25.52
N ILE A 81 -2.45 2.67 -24.56
CA ILE A 81 -2.34 2.96 -23.12
C ILE A 81 -1.27 2.04 -22.53
N ILE A 82 -0.27 2.62 -21.88
CA ILE A 82 0.85 1.92 -21.27
C ILE A 82 0.75 2.10 -19.75
N LEU A 83 0.51 1.00 -19.05
CA LEU A 83 0.47 0.91 -17.60
C LEU A 83 1.87 0.55 -17.10
N LEU A 84 2.56 1.53 -16.50
CA LEU A 84 3.85 1.28 -15.86
C LEU A 84 3.62 0.81 -14.42
N ILE A 85 4.35 -0.23 -14.04
CA ILE A 85 4.28 -0.83 -12.71
C ILE A 85 5.68 -1.08 -12.17
N GLN A 86 5.80 -1.24 -10.86
CA GLN A 86 7.07 -1.45 -10.19
C GLN A 86 7.76 -2.76 -10.62
N ASP A 87 9.10 -2.78 -10.59
CA ASP A 87 9.91 -3.97 -10.88
C ASP A 87 9.95 -4.96 -9.71
N ASN A 88 8.77 -5.38 -9.25
CA ASN A 88 8.60 -6.44 -8.25
C ASN A 88 7.68 -7.52 -8.82
N LEU A 89 8.12 -8.79 -8.77
CA LEU A 89 7.38 -9.93 -9.31
C LEU A 89 6.02 -10.11 -8.63
N ASP A 90 5.95 -9.99 -7.31
CA ASP A 90 4.71 -10.21 -6.57
C ASP A 90 3.67 -9.11 -6.88
N LEU A 91 4.12 -7.86 -6.97
CA LEU A 91 3.27 -6.71 -7.34
C LEU A 91 2.82 -6.77 -8.80
N LEU A 92 3.71 -7.24 -9.70
CA LEU A 92 3.35 -7.49 -11.08
C LEU A 92 2.18 -8.46 -11.13
N THR A 93 2.28 -9.62 -10.47
CA THR A 93 1.24 -10.64 -10.50
C THR A 93 -0.09 -10.09 -9.97
N GLN A 94 -0.07 -9.44 -8.81
CA GLN A 94 -1.26 -8.83 -8.20
C GLN A 94 -1.94 -7.78 -9.11
N ASN A 95 -1.20 -6.76 -9.55
CA ASN A 95 -1.77 -5.70 -10.38
C ASN A 95 -2.19 -6.24 -11.75
N THR A 96 -1.38 -7.10 -12.38
CA THR A 96 -1.70 -7.71 -13.67
C THR A 96 -3.00 -8.50 -13.58
N LEU A 97 -3.17 -9.33 -12.54
CA LEU A 97 -4.41 -10.09 -12.36
C LEU A 97 -5.63 -9.17 -12.20
N ARG A 98 -5.52 -8.06 -11.47
CA ARG A 98 -6.62 -7.08 -11.32
C ARG A 98 -7.00 -6.44 -12.66
N PHE A 99 -6.01 -6.05 -13.46
CA PHE A 99 -6.25 -5.49 -14.80
C PHE A 99 -6.79 -6.54 -15.79
N GLN A 100 -6.26 -7.76 -15.77
CA GLN A 100 -6.69 -8.84 -16.67
C GLN A 100 -8.08 -9.38 -16.34
N LYS A 101 -8.45 -9.44 -15.05
CA LYS A 101 -9.81 -9.83 -14.59
C LYS A 101 -10.86 -8.73 -14.78
N SER A 102 -10.45 -7.53 -15.19
CA SER A 102 -11.37 -6.41 -15.38
C SER A 102 -12.23 -6.56 -16.64
N THR A 103 -13.24 -5.69 -16.78
CA THR A 103 -14.12 -5.64 -17.95
C THR A 103 -13.51 -4.95 -19.17
N LEU A 104 -12.20 -4.64 -19.15
CA LEU A 104 -11.51 -3.91 -20.21
C LEU A 104 -11.52 -4.67 -21.53
N ARG A 105 -11.76 -3.92 -22.61
CA ARG A 105 -11.76 -4.42 -24.00
C ARG A 105 -10.99 -3.39 -24.85
N PRO A 106 -9.83 -3.70 -25.42
CA PRO A 106 -9.13 -5.00 -25.37
C PRO A 106 -8.65 -5.35 -23.97
N SER A 107 -8.44 -6.65 -23.73
CA SER A 107 -7.83 -7.13 -22.48
C SER A 107 -6.39 -6.61 -22.36
N PRO A 108 -5.97 -6.15 -21.17
CA PRO A 108 -4.59 -5.74 -20.92
C PRO A 108 -3.60 -6.88 -21.19
N LYS A 109 -2.51 -6.56 -21.87
CA LYS A 109 -1.44 -7.51 -22.23
C LYS A 109 -0.14 -7.18 -21.53
N LEU A 110 0.61 -8.20 -21.13
CA LEU A 110 1.99 -8.00 -20.67
C LEU A 110 2.86 -7.52 -21.84
N TYR A 111 3.87 -6.69 -21.55
CA TYR A 111 4.74 -6.16 -22.61
C TYR A 111 5.37 -7.26 -23.47
N GLN A 112 5.68 -8.43 -22.91
CA GLN A 112 6.25 -9.58 -23.61
C GLN A 112 5.35 -10.10 -24.74
N GLU A 113 4.04 -10.06 -24.52
CA GLU A 113 3.05 -10.45 -25.53
C GLU A 113 2.95 -9.42 -26.66
N VAL A 114 3.34 -8.18 -26.42
CA VAL A 114 3.20 -7.06 -27.36
C VAL A 114 4.45 -6.85 -28.21
N ILE A 115 5.63 -7.11 -27.64
CA ILE A 115 6.92 -6.94 -28.34
C ILE A 115 7.21 -8.04 -29.38
N SER A 116 6.41 -9.11 -29.43
CA SER A 116 6.58 -10.14 -30.46
C SER A 116 6.54 -9.51 -31.86
N PRO A 117 7.43 -9.90 -32.80
CA PRO A 117 7.45 -9.38 -34.16
C PRO A 117 6.08 -9.51 -34.86
N ASP A 118 5.37 -10.61 -34.61
CA ASP A 118 4.08 -10.94 -35.24
C ASP A 118 2.93 -10.02 -34.82
N VAL A 119 3.09 -9.29 -33.71
CA VAL A 119 2.04 -8.41 -33.20
C VAL A 119 2.11 -7.06 -33.91
N GLN A 120 1.13 -6.81 -34.76
CA GLN A 120 0.92 -5.50 -35.39
C GLN A 120 0.12 -4.59 -34.44
N ILE A 121 0.71 -3.46 -34.07
CA ILE A 121 0.13 -2.47 -33.13
C ILE A 121 -0.62 -1.36 -33.86
N LYS A 122 -0.17 -1.04 -35.07
CA LYS A 122 -0.72 0.08 -35.86
C LYS A 122 -2.23 -0.06 -36.03
N ASP A 123 -2.93 1.06 -35.85
CA ASP A 123 -4.39 1.21 -35.98
C ASP A 123 -5.28 0.38 -35.05
N ARG A 124 -4.70 -0.32 -34.07
CA ARG A 124 -5.42 -1.12 -33.07
C ARG A 124 -5.33 -0.50 -31.69
N GLU A 125 -6.32 -0.83 -30.86
CA GLU A 125 -6.30 -0.51 -29.43
C GLU A 125 -5.43 -1.53 -28.68
N PHE A 126 -4.57 -1.05 -27.79
CA PHE A 126 -3.72 -1.84 -26.91
C PHE A 126 -3.65 -1.21 -25.53
N VAL A 127 -3.79 -2.06 -24.51
CA VAL A 127 -3.45 -1.74 -23.12
C VAL A 127 -2.25 -2.62 -22.76
N VAL A 128 -1.10 -2.00 -22.49
CA VAL A 128 0.17 -2.69 -22.28
C VAL A 128 0.62 -2.51 -20.84
N ILE A 129 0.84 -3.62 -20.13
CA ILE A 129 1.41 -3.61 -18.77
C ILE A 129 2.92 -3.82 -18.89
N CYS A 130 3.70 -2.84 -18.45
CA CYS A 130 5.15 -2.85 -18.54
C CYS A 130 5.80 -2.55 -17.19
N LYS A 131 6.75 -3.40 -16.78
CA LYS A 131 7.60 -3.14 -15.61
C LYS A 131 8.53 -1.96 -15.89
N LYS A 132 8.74 -1.11 -14.88
CA LYS A 132 9.74 -0.03 -14.84
C LYS A 132 11.17 -0.58 -14.78
N ASN A 133 11.57 -1.27 -15.84
CA ASN A 133 12.87 -1.87 -16.02
C ASN A 133 13.50 -1.32 -17.31
N THR A 134 14.77 -0.91 -17.25
CA THR A 134 15.47 -0.26 -18.36
C THR A 134 15.41 -1.05 -19.67
N SER A 135 15.58 -2.38 -19.60
CA SER A 135 15.57 -3.25 -20.79
C SER A 135 14.16 -3.38 -21.37
N ASN A 136 13.16 -3.59 -20.51
CA ASN A 136 11.76 -3.74 -20.93
C ASN A 136 11.23 -2.46 -21.57
N LEU A 137 11.51 -1.31 -20.95
CA LEU A 137 11.12 -0.01 -21.49
C LEU A 137 11.79 0.27 -22.84
N LYS A 138 13.07 -0.09 -22.99
CA LYS A 138 13.76 0.05 -24.29
C LYS A 138 13.10 -0.79 -25.37
N ARG A 139 12.84 -2.08 -25.11
CA ARG A 139 12.20 -2.98 -26.09
C ARG A 139 10.78 -2.53 -26.44
N LEU A 140 10.04 -1.99 -25.46
CA LEU A 140 8.72 -1.43 -25.71
C LEU A 140 8.82 -0.17 -26.57
N LEU A 141 9.71 0.77 -26.23
CA LEU A 141 9.98 1.98 -27.02
C LEU A 141 10.29 1.63 -28.48
N ASP A 142 11.25 0.75 -28.71
CA ASP A 142 11.67 0.33 -30.06
C ASP A 142 10.48 -0.26 -30.87
N LYS A 143 9.48 -0.86 -30.20
CA LYS A 143 8.26 -1.42 -30.84
C LYS A 143 7.17 -0.38 -31.12
N VAL A 144 7.05 0.66 -30.29
CA VAL A 144 5.93 1.62 -30.35
C VAL A 144 6.34 3.05 -30.73
N ASP A 145 7.60 3.29 -31.06
CA ASP A 145 8.14 4.63 -31.35
C ASP A 145 7.30 5.41 -32.38
N ASN A 146 6.91 4.74 -33.46
CA ASN A 146 6.08 5.30 -34.54
C ASN A 146 4.61 5.56 -34.18
N ILE A 147 4.17 5.23 -32.96
CA ILE A 147 2.79 5.42 -32.50
C ILE A 147 2.67 6.77 -31.80
N LYS A 148 1.74 7.59 -32.29
CA LYS A 148 1.43 8.92 -31.73
C LYS A 148 0.42 8.84 -30.58
N GLN A 149 0.35 9.89 -29.77
CA GLN A 149 -0.65 10.09 -28.71
C GLN A 149 -0.72 8.94 -27.70
N LYS A 150 0.47 8.47 -27.26
CA LYS A 150 0.58 7.41 -26.25
C LYS A 150 0.13 7.95 -24.89
N VAL A 151 -0.61 7.17 -24.13
CA VAL A 151 -0.97 7.51 -22.75
C VAL A 151 -0.21 6.60 -21.80
N ILE A 152 0.59 7.18 -20.91
CA ILE A 152 1.31 6.46 -19.86
C ILE A 152 0.60 6.72 -18.53
N ILE A 153 0.16 5.65 -17.89
CA ILE A 153 -0.33 5.69 -16.49
C ILE A 153 0.72 4.97 -15.64
N ASP A 154 1.36 5.69 -14.74
CA ASP A 154 2.50 5.21 -13.97
C ASP A 154 2.10 4.95 -12.52
N ASP A 155 1.95 3.66 -12.15
CA ASP A 155 1.64 3.24 -10.80
C ASP A 155 2.87 3.34 -9.89
N GLU A 156 2.66 3.88 -8.69
CA GLU A 156 3.72 4.30 -7.76
C GLU A 156 4.76 5.16 -8.49
N ALA A 157 4.29 6.24 -9.14
CA ALA A 157 5.11 7.11 -9.97
C ALA A 157 6.35 7.65 -9.27
N ASP A 158 6.32 7.84 -7.95
CA ASP A 158 7.47 8.26 -7.13
C ASP A 158 8.64 7.25 -7.16
N PHE A 159 8.39 6.01 -7.62
CA PHE A 159 9.41 4.99 -7.77
C PHE A 159 10.01 4.98 -9.18
N ALA A 160 11.33 5.23 -9.23
CA ALA A 160 12.22 5.15 -10.40
C ALA A 160 11.97 6.14 -11.55
N SER A 161 10.75 6.66 -11.70
CA SER A 161 10.42 7.67 -12.71
C SER A 161 11.04 9.05 -12.43
N PRO A 162 11.16 9.54 -11.18
CA PRO A 162 11.88 10.77 -10.88
C PRO A 162 13.37 10.68 -11.24
N ASN A 163 13.91 11.77 -11.78
CA ASN A 163 15.30 11.86 -12.18
C ASN A 163 16.20 12.20 -10.97
N SER A 164 16.90 11.23 -10.40
CA SER A 164 17.89 11.49 -9.33
C SER A 164 19.14 12.25 -9.81
N LYS A 165 19.25 12.52 -11.12
CA LYS A 165 20.26 13.36 -11.74
C LYS A 165 19.74 14.73 -12.17
N VAL A 166 18.57 15.17 -11.65
CA VAL A 166 17.89 16.42 -12.08
C VAL A 166 18.78 17.67 -12.09
N ASN A 167 19.78 17.73 -11.20
CA ASN A 167 20.74 18.85 -11.08
C ASN A 167 22.05 18.63 -11.84
N LYS A 168 22.16 17.59 -12.68
CA LYS A 168 23.35 17.31 -13.48
C LYS A 168 23.05 17.56 -14.95
N THR A 169 24.04 18.07 -15.65
CA THR A 169 24.03 18.22 -17.11
C THR A 169 25.13 17.38 -17.72
N ASP A 170 24.94 16.96 -18.96
CA ASP A 170 25.99 16.35 -19.76
C ASP A 170 26.92 17.41 -20.38
N ASP A 171 27.91 16.96 -21.15
CA ASP A 171 28.92 17.81 -21.79
C ASP A 171 28.32 18.77 -22.84
N LYS A 172 27.06 18.53 -23.28
CA LYS A 172 26.31 19.38 -24.21
C LYS A 172 25.40 20.39 -23.49
N GLY A 173 25.39 20.37 -22.16
CA GLY A 173 24.50 21.20 -21.35
C GLY A 173 23.06 20.68 -21.27
N GLU A 174 22.78 19.48 -21.78
CA GLU A 174 21.46 18.85 -21.64
C GLU A 174 21.33 18.20 -20.27
N GLN A 175 20.11 18.17 -19.71
CA GLN A 175 19.87 17.54 -18.41
C GLN A 175 20.19 16.03 -18.47
N ASP A 176 21.11 15.57 -17.62
CA ASP A 176 21.43 14.16 -17.48
C ASP A 176 20.23 13.44 -16.85
N ARG A 177 19.87 12.27 -17.39
CA ARG A 177 18.69 11.48 -16.97
C ARG A 177 19.12 10.12 -16.46
N THR A 178 18.44 9.64 -15.42
CA THR A 178 18.49 8.20 -15.10
C THR A 178 17.94 7.39 -16.28
N MET A 179 18.40 6.15 -16.43
CA MET A 179 18.01 5.33 -17.59
C MET A 179 16.50 5.11 -17.66
N ILE A 180 15.83 4.81 -16.54
CA ILE A 180 14.36 4.63 -16.51
C ILE A 180 13.65 5.93 -16.87
N ASN A 181 14.03 7.06 -16.26
CA ASN A 181 13.46 8.36 -16.59
C ASN A 181 13.64 8.68 -18.08
N LYS A 182 14.83 8.45 -18.64
CA LYS A 182 15.12 8.66 -20.06
C LYS A 182 14.20 7.81 -20.94
N ARG A 183 14.05 6.51 -20.66
CA ARG A 183 13.19 5.63 -21.48
C ARG A 183 11.71 6.03 -21.42
N ILE A 184 11.22 6.50 -20.27
CA ILE A 184 9.83 6.98 -20.16
C ILE A 184 9.69 8.31 -20.92
N PHE A 185 10.66 9.22 -20.80
CA PHE A 185 10.70 10.48 -21.55
C PHE A 185 10.67 10.24 -23.06
N ASP A 186 11.53 9.36 -23.57
CA ASP A 186 11.58 8.98 -24.99
C ASP A 186 10.25 8.33 -25.44
N LEU A 187 9.62 7.52 -24.57
CA LEU A 187 8.35 6.87 -24.86
C LEU A 187 7.18 7.86 -24.97
N LEU A 188 7.17 8.91 -24.15
CA LEU A 188 6.19 9.99 -24.23
C LEU A 188 6.31 10.74 -25.55
N GLY A 189 7.52 11.10 -25.98
CA GLY A 189 7.75 11.96 -27.14
C GLY A 189 7.02 13.30 -27.01
N ASP A 190 6.72 13.93 -28.15
CA ASP A 190 6.18 15.29 -28.18
C ASP A 190 4.66 15.38 -27.99
N ASP A 191 3.94 14.26 -28.07
CA ASP A 191 2.47 14.22 -28.05
C ASP A 191 1.88 13.21 -27.05
N GLY A 192 2.73 12.56 -26.25
CA GLY A 192 2.32 11.66 -25.19
C GLY A 192 1.71 12.38 -23.97
N ILE A 193 0.90 11.64 -23.23
CA ILE A 193 0.31 12.07 -21.97
C ILE A 193 0.86 11.19 -20.85
N TYR A 194 1.38 11.80 -19.80
CA TYR A 194 1.85 11.15 -18.59
C TYR A 194 0.88 11.42 -17.43
N MET A 195 0.46 10.36 -16.75
CA MET A 195 -0.29 10.45 -15.51
C MET A 195 0.41 9.63 -14.43
N GLY A 196 1.00 10.31 -13.46
CA GLY A 196 1.63 9.66 -12.31
C GLY A 196 0.60 9.34 -11.23
N VAL A 197 0.47 8.08 -10.83
CA VAL A 197 -0.46 7.65 -9.77
C VAL A 197 0.36 7.29 -8.54
N THR A 198 0.19 8.00 -7.42
CA THR A 198 1.03 7.79 -6.22
C THR A 198 0.37 8.30 -4.94
N ALA A 199 0.79 7.75 -3.79
CA ALA A 199 0.49 8.30 -2.47
C ALA A 199 1.47 9.39 -2.03
N THR A 200 2.55 9.62 -2.78
CA THR A 200 3.65 10.50 -2.38
C THR A 200 4.04 11.43 -3.54
N PRO A 201 3.19 12.41 -3.87
CA PRO A 201 3.30 13.25 -5.06
C PRO A 201 4.45 14.27 -4.94
N ILE A 202 4.87 14.55 -3.71
CA ILE A 202 5.98 15.44 -3.35
C ILE A 202 7.24 15.20 -4.17
N ARG A 203 7.61 13.93 -4.39
CA ARG A 203 8.82 13.58 -5.15
C ARG A 203 8.69 13.88 -6.64
N ILE A 204 7.47 13.78 -7.18
CA ILE A 204 7.18 14.10 -8.58
C ILE A 204 7.23 15.60 -8.81
N ASP A 205 6.67 16.36 -7.87
CA ASP A 205 6.60 17.82 -7.93
C ASP A 205 7.98 18.48 -7.84
N VAL A 206 8.70 18.24 -6.74
CA VAL A 206 10.03 18.86 -6.52
C VAL A 206 11.10 18.38 -7.50
N ASN A 207 10.85 17.26 -8.19
CA ASN A 207 11.73 16.75 -9.25
C ASN A 207 11.35 17.27 -10.64
N ARG A 208 10.15 17.88 -10.79
CA ARG A 208 9.54 18.23 -12.07
C ARG A 208 9.52 17.07 -13.05
N THR A 209 9.20 15.88 -12.54
CA THR A 209 9.21 14.66 -13.34
C THR A 209 8.29 14.83 -14.55
N PHE A 210 8.88 14.76 -15.75
CA PHE A 210 8.22 15.00 -17.04
C PHE A 210 7.41 16.30 -17.11
N ASN A 211 7.92 17.40 -16.53
CA ASN A 211 7.24 18.69 -16.49
C ASN A 211 5.83 18.62 -15.88
N ASN A 212 5.69 17.83 -14.82
CA ASN A 212 4.44 17.71 -14.07
C ASN A 212 3.79 19.08 -13.78
N GLU A 213 2.51 19.20 -14.15
CA GLU A 213 1.67 20.38 -14.05
C GLU A 213 0.82 20.30 -12.77
N ASN A 214 1.36 20.79 -11.65
CA ASN A 214 0.74 20.60 -10.33
C ASN A 214 -0.66 21.23 -10.16
N HIS A 215 -0.99 22.30 -10.89
CA HIS A 215 -2.34 22.87 -10.97
C HIS A 215 -3.40 21.98 -11.67
N HIS A 216 -2.99 20.83 -12.19
CA HIS A 216 -3.85 19.84 -12.86
C HIS A 216 -3.86 18.50 -12.12
N TRP A 217 -3.40 18.49 -10.88
CA TRP A 217 -3.49 17.30 -10.04
C TRP A 217 -4.93 16.93 -9.76
N VAL A 218 -5.16 15.62 -9.70
CA VAL A 218 -6.44 15.01 -9.37
C VAL A 218 -6.31 14.36 -8.01
N PHE A 219 -7.22 14.67 -7.10
CA PHE A 219 -7.20 14.13 -5.74
C PHE A 219 -8.23 13.01 -5.61
N PHE A 220 -7.75 11.77 -5.62
CA PHE A 220 -8.58 10.58 -5.47
C PHE A 220 -8.90 10.34 -3.99
N GLU A 221 -10.11 10.74 -3.61
CA GLU A 221 -10.66 10.58 -2.26
C GLU A 221 -10.90 9.10 -1.92
N PRO A 222 -10.42 8.61 -0.77
CA PRO A 222 -10.70 7.25 -0.34
C PRO A 222 -12.21 7.04 -0.05
N HIS A 223 -12.66 5.80 -0.10
CA HIS A 223 -14.04 5.45 0.24
C HIS A 223 -14.29 5.60 1.77
N LYS A 224 -15.56 5.71 2.18
CA LYS A 224 -15.93 5.96 3.59
C LYS A 224 -15.38 4.95 4.61
N ALA A 225 -15.30 3.68 4.23
CA ALA A 225 -14.76 2.60 5.08
C ALA A 225 -13.21 2.57 5.16
N TYR A 226 -12.52 3.51 4.51
CA TYR A 226 -11.05 3.55 4.52
C TYR A 226 -10.54 4.04 5.87
N LYS A 227 -9.58 3.32 6.44
CA LYS A 227 -8.85 3.71 7.64
C LYS A 227 -7.42 4.08 7.24
N GLY A 228 -7.09 5.35 7.38
CA GLY A 228 -5.79 5.91 7.00
C GLY A 228 -5.18 6.78 8.09
N GLN A 229 -4.51 7.85 7.67
CA GLN A 229 -3.79 8.76 8.56
C GLN A 229 -4.68 9.31 9.69
N ASP A 230 -5.91 9.72 9.39
CA ASP A 230 -6.85 10.25 10.40
C ASP A 230 -7.25 9.26 11.48
N PHE A 231 -7.24 7.97 11.16
CA PHE A 231 -7.61 6.92 12.10
C PHE A 231 -6.41 6.52 12.97
N PHE A 232 -5.24 6.31 12.36
CA PHE A 232 -4.05 5.81 13.07
C PHE A 232 -3.21 6.90 13.73
N PHE A 233 -3.26 8.13 13.20
CA PHE A 233 -2.49 9.30 13.65
C PHE A 233 -3.37 10.55 13.65
N PRO A 234 -4.45 10.58 14.46
CA PRO A 234 -5.31 11.76 14.55
C PRO A 234 -4.51 12.98 15.05
N PRO A 235 -4.79 14.21 14.58
CA PRO A 235 -4.18 15.43 15.12
C PRO A 235 -4.40 15.52 16.65
N LYS A 236 -3.48 16.16 17.38
CA LYS A 236 -3.53 16.23 18.86
C LYS A 236 -4.80 16.89 19.42
N THR A 237 -5.49 17.71 18.63
CA THR A 237 -6.79 18.33 18.96
C THR A 237 -7.99 17.55 18.43
N GLY A 238 -7.78 16.33 17.91
CA GLY A 238 -8.77 15.51 17.21
C GLY A 238 -9.25 14.28 17.97
N ASN A 239 -9.81 13.33 17.20
CA ASN A 239 -10.48 12.11 17.69
C ASN A 239 -9.61 11.25 18.60
N LYS A 240 -10.23 10.67 19.65
CA LYS A 240 -9.61 9.68 20.53
C LYS A 240 -9.18 8.45 19.73
N ILE A 241 -7.98 7.92 20.00
CA ILE A 241 -7.52 6.64 19.43
C ILE A 241 -8.52 5.54 19.83
N THR A 242 -9.10 4.87 18.83
CA THR A 242 -10.13 3.83 19.05
C THR A 242 -9.62 2.40 18.86
N PHE A 243 -8.36 2.23 18.46
CA PHE A 243 -7.71 0.93 18.30
C PHE A 243 -6.72 0.67 19.44
N ASN A 244 -6.24 -0.56 19.58
CA ASN A 244 -5.28 -0.93 20.62
C ASN A 244 -3.87 -0.48 20.22
N LEU A 245 -3.34 0.57 20.84
CA LEU A 245 -1.97 1.04 20.63
C LEU A 245 -1.07 0.58 21.79
N LYS A 246 -0.14 -0.34 21.50
CA LYS A 246 0.88 -0.80 22.45
C LYS A 246 2.22 -0.14 22.11
N LYS A 247 2.59 0.90 22.87
CA LYS A 247 3.90 1.54 22.75
C LYS A 247 4.97 0.72 23.47
N LEU A 248 6.04 0.36 22.76
CA LEU A 248 7.22 -0.31 23.32
C LEU A 248 8.26 0.73 23.78
N PRO A 249 9.09 0.41 24.79
CA PRO A 249 10.20 1.27 25.17
C PRO A 249 11.23 1.38 24.03
N PRO A 250 11.95 2.53 23.90
CA PRO A 250 12.88 2.80 22.78
C PRO A 250 14.01 1.77 22.66
N GLU A 251 14.49 1.24 23.78
CA GLU A 251 15.47 0.16 23.84
C GLU A 251 14.79 -1.07 24.44
N THR A 252 14.27 -1.93 23.57
CA THR A 252 13.63 -3.17 24.01
C THR A 252 14.69 -4.15 24.49
N SER A 253 14.68 -4.49 25.78
CA SER A 253 15.61 -5.45 26.37
C SER A 253 15.39 -6.89 25.90
N ASN A 254 14.18 -7.22 25.42
CA ASN A 254 13.86 -8.55 24.87
C ASN A 254 12.81 -8.51 23.72
N PRO A 255 13.23 -8.26 22.48
CA PRO A 255 12.32 -8.21 21.32
C PRO A 255 11.57 -9.52 21.05
N LYS A 256 12.18 -10.69 21.32
CA LYS A 256 11.53 -12.00 21.12
C LYS A 256 10.34 -12.17 22.08
N LYS A 257 10.47 -11.74 23.33
CA LYS A 257 9.37 -11.76 24.30
C LYS A 257 8.22 -10.84 23.89
N GLU A 258 8.51 -9.61 23.48
CA GLU A 258 7.48 -8.68 23.02
C GLU A 258 6.72 -9.20 21.80
N LEU A 259 7.43 -9.85 20.87
CA LEU A 259 6.80 -10.51 19.72
C LEU A 259 5.92 -11.69 20.17
N LYS A 260 6.40 -12.55 21.07
CA LYS A 260 5.58 -13.64 21.65
C LYS A 260 4.30 -13.10 22.29
N ASP A 261 4.41 -12.06 23.11
CA ASP A 261 3.24 -11.44 23.76
C ASP A 261 2.26 -10.84 22.73
N ALA A 262 2.77 -10.26 21.63
CA ALA A 262 1.94 -9.74 20.54
C ALA A 262 1.24 -10.86 19.74
N VAL A 263 1.89 -12.01 19.54
CA VAL A 263 1.27 -13.19 18.92
C VAL A 263 0.12 -13.69 19.78
N ILE A 264 0.29 -13.82 21.09
CA ILE A 264 -0.79 -14.26 22.00
C ILE A 264 -1.97 -13.29 21.95
N ARG A 265 -1.73 -11.98 22.01
CA ARG A 265 -2.81 -10.98 21.89
C ARG A 265 -3.52 -11.03 20.54
N PHE A 266 -2.79 -11.30 19.46
CA PHE A 266 -3.39 -11.50 18.14
C PHE A 266 -4.32 -12.71 18.13
N LEU A 267 -3.90 -13.87 18.65
CA LEU A 267 -4.75 -15.07 18.77
C LEU A 267 -6.03 -14.75 19.54
N VAL A 268 -5.91 -14.12 20.72
CA VAL A 268 -7.04 -13.71 21.56
C VAL A 268 -7.99 -12.76 20.82
N ASN A 269 -7.47 -11.77 20.09
CA ASN A 269 -8.29 -10.81 19.35
C ASN A 269 -9.06 -11.49 18.19
N VAL A 270 -8.42 -12.42 17.47
CA VAL A 270 -9.08 -13.20 16.40
C VAL A 270 -10.19 -14.07 16.98
N SER A 271 -9.90 -14.83 18.04
CA SER A 271 -10.88 -15.68 18.72
C SER A 271 -12.07 -14.86 19.24
N TYR A 272 -11.81 -13.73 19.88
CA TYR A 272 -12.87 -12.83 20.36
C TYR A 272 -13.76 -12.35 19.21
N LEU A 273 -13.16 -11.90 18.09
CA LEU A 273 -13.93 -11.43 16.95
C LEU A 273 -14.76 -12.55 16.33
N ASN A 274 -14.20 -13.74 16.11
CA ASN A 274 -14.91 -14.85 15.49
C ASN A 274 -15.99 -15.47 16.40
N LEU A 275 -15.82 -15.43 17.72
CA LEU A 275 -16.82 -15.95 18.66
C LEU A 275 -17.95 -14.98 18.95
N PHE A 276 -17.67 -13.68 19.07
CA PHE A 276 -18.62 -12.72 19.67
C PHE A 276 -19.07 -11.60 18.75
N ILE A 277 -18.33 -11.29 17.67
CA ILE A 277 -18.62 -10.15 16.79
C ILE A 277 -19.00 -10.61 15.38
N ASN A 278 -18.27 -11.57 14.83
CA ASN A 278 -18.43 -12.13 13.49
C ASN A 278 -18.88 -13.60 13.55
N SER A 279 -19.66 -13.99 14.56
CA SER A 279 -20.06 -15.39 14.80
C SER A 279 -20.84 -16.03 13.65
N GLU A 280 -21.63 -15.24 12.92
CA GLU A 280 -22.37 -15.72 11.73
C GLU A 280 -21.46 -15.96 10.51
N GLN A 281 -20.37 -15.20 10.40
CA GLN A 281 -19.41 -15.30 9.31
C GLN A 281 -17.98 -15.09 9.83
N PRO A 282 -17.38 -16.13 10.43
CA PRO A 282 -16.01 -16.07 10.94
C PRO A 282 -15.04 -15.66 9.83
N LYS A 283 -14.04 -14.86 10.20
CA LYS A 283 -13.04 -14.33 9.28
C LYS A 283 -11.66 -14.91 9.57
N ASN A 284 -10.86 -14.93 8.52
CA ASN A 284 -9.43 -15.23 8.59
C ASN A 284 -8.65 -13.92 8.67
N TYR A 285 -7.82 -13.76 9.69
CA TYR A 285 -7.12 -12.52 9.96
C TYR A 285 -5.61 -12.66 9.79
N ILE A 286 -4.97 -11.53 9.52
CA ILE A 286 -3.53 -11.45 9.31
C ILE A 286 -2.88 -10.65 10.45
N MET A 287 -1.77 -11.15 10.96
CA MET A 287 -0.78 -10.41 11.73
C MET A 287 0.43 -10.10 10.86
N LEU A 288 0.81 -8.82 10.80
CA LEU A 288 2.00 -8.37 10.11
C LEU A 288 3.14 -8.18 11.10
N VAL A 289 4.24 -8.90 10.92
CA VAL A 289 5.45 -8.77 11.75
C VAL A 289 6.55 -8.13 10.94
N HIS A 290 7.06 -6.97 11.36
CA HIS A 290 8.15 -6.29 10.67
C HIS A 290 9.13 -5.65 11.65
N THR A 291 10.24 -6.35 11.91
CA THR A 291 11.24 -5.95 12.91
C THR A 291 12.51 -5.34 12.29
N ASN A 292 13.03 -5.91 11.20
CA ASN A 292 14.29 -5.45 10.58
C ASN A 292 14.34 -5.69 9.06
N VAL A 293 15.45 -5.33 8.42
CA VAL A 293 15.74 -5.44 6.97
C VAL A 293 16.52 -6.71 6.65
N ARG A 294 17.28 -7.25 7.62
CA ARG A 294 18.17 -8.40 7.39
C ARG A 294 17.39 -9.71 7.42
N LYS A 295 17.56 -10.54 6.38
CA LYS A 295 16.93 -11.86 6.23
C LYS A 295 17.14 -12.78 7.45
N LEU A 296 18.30 -12.71 8.10
CA LEU A 296 18.59 -13.52 9.30
C LEU A 296 17.60 -13.25 10.44
N VAL A 297 17.19 -11.99 10.62
CA VAL A 297 16.24 -11.60 11.67
C VAL A 297 14.80 -12.02 11.34
N HIS A 298 14.45 -12.16 10.06
CA HIS A 298 13.12 -12.68 9.67
C HIS A 298 12.95 -14.15 9.98
N ASN A 299 14.04 -14.93 9.91
CA ASN A 299 14.02 -16.32 10.38
C ASN A 299 13.90 -16.37 11.90
N ASP A 300 14.52 -15.44 12.64
CA ASP A 300 14.37 -15.34 14.10
C ASP A 300 12.94 -14.97 14.51
N ASP A 301 12.31 -14.01 13.81
CA ASP A 301 10.89 -13.65 14.04
C ASP A 301 9.97 -14.84 13.75
N ARG A 302 10.26 -15.57 12.66
CA ARG A 302 9.53 -16.77 12.29
C ARG A 302 9.67 -17.86 13.35
N GLU A 303 10.88 -18.09 13.82
CA GLU A 303 11.15 -19.06 14.89
C GLU A 303 10.33 -18.77 16.15
N VAL A 304 10.19 -17.49 16.53
CA VAL A 304 9.34 -17.10 17.66
C VAL A 304 7.87 -17.44 17.41
N VAL A 305 7.32 -17.13 16.24
CA VAL A 305 5.92 -17.45 15.88
C VAL A 305 5.72 -18.96 15.82
N ASP A 306 6.60 -19.67 15.10
CA ASP A 306 6.56 -21.13 14.94
C ASP A 306 6.66 -21.83 16.30
N GLN A 307 7.48 -21.33 17.23
CA GLN A 307 7.56 -21.88 18.58
C GLN A 307 6.25 -21.72 19.34
N VAL A 308 5.60 -20.54 19.29
CA VAL A 308 4.30 -20.33 19.95
C VAL A 308 3.22 -21.23 19.37
N MET A 309 3.18 -21.37 18.03
CA MET A 309 2.19 -22.23 17.39
C MET A 309 2.47 -23.71 17.65
N SER A 310 3.74 -24.13 17.69
CA SER A 310 4.14 -25.49 18.05
C SER A 310 3.78 -25.81 19.50
N ASP A 311 4.05 -24.88 20.43
CA ASP A 311 3.67 -25.03 21.84
C ASP A 311 2.16 -25.21 21.98
N LEU A 312 1.34 -24.52 21.18
CA LEU A 312 -0.14 -24.60 21.17
C LEU A 312 -0.73 -25.80 20.41
N THR A 313 0.08 -26.59 19.70
CA THR A 313 -0.38 -27.74 18.90
C THR A 313 0.16 -29.09 19.40
N THR A 314 0.98 -29.06 20.45
CA THR A 314 1.63 -30.26 21.02
C THR A 314 1.22 -30.42 22.48
N PRO A 315 0.01 -30.94 22.77
CA PRO A 315 -0.48 -31.09 24.14
C PRO A 315 0.27 -32.17 24.93
N GLU A 316 0.79 -33.19 24.25
CA GLU A 316 1.53 -34.30 24.84
C GLU A 316 2.92 -34.41 24.20
N ILE A 317 3.91 -34.84 24.98
CA ILE A 317 5.26 -35.20 24.51
C ILE A 317 5.66 -36.57 25.06
N GLU A 318 6.62 -37.22 24.42
CA GLU A 318 7.20 -38.47 24.93
C GLU A 318 8.35 -38.18 25.89
N ASP A 319 8.36 -38.86 27.03
CA ASP A 319 9.47 -38.81 27.98
C ASP A 319 10.66 -39.69 27.51
N LYS A 320 11.72 -39.78 28.32
CA LYS A 320 12.91 -40.57 27.96
C LYS A 320 12.65 -42.08 27.84
N ASN A 321 11.52 -42.56 28.37
CA ASN A 321 11.11 -43.95 28.34
C ASN A 321 10.06 -44.23 27.25
N GLY A 322 9.60 -43.20 26.53
CA GLY A 322 8.56 -43.30 25.50
C GLY A 322 7.14 -43.17 26.05
N ASP A 323 6.97 -42.81 27.33
CA ASP A 323 5.66 -42.59 27.92
C ASP A 323 5.12 -41.20 27.54
N LYS A 324 3.84 -41.14 27.19
CA LYS A 324 3.15 -39.87 26.88
C LYS A 324 2.90 -39.08 28.16
N ILE A 325 3.42 -37.87 28.22
CA ILE A 325 3.24 -36.93 29.33
C ILE A 325 2.70 -35.59 28.83
N ASN A 326 2.01 -34.85 29.70
CA ASN A 326 1.54 -33.51 29.38
C ASN A 326 2.71 -32.57 29.08
N ASN A 327 2.57 -31.77 28.03
CA ASN A 327 3.56 -30.79 27.66
C ASN A 327 3.41 -29.51 28.50
N ILE A 328 4.31 -29.30 29.45
CA ILE A 328 4.35 -28.09 30.29
C ILE A 328 4.37 -26.79 29.45
N LYS A 329 4.97 -26.81 28.24
CA LYS A 329 4.99 -25.63 27.36
C LYS A 329 3.60 -25.32 26.78
N TYR A 330 2.82 -26.35 26.48
CA TYR A 330 1.43 -26.21 26.03
C TYR A 330 0.58 -25.58 27.13
N GLU A 331 0.63 -26.13 28.34
CA GLU A 331 -0.10 -25.63 29.51
C GLU A 331 0.24 -24.17 29.81
N LYS A 332 1.54 -23.82 29.88
CA LYS A 332 1.98 -22.44 30.11
C LYS A 332 1.58 -21.48 29.00
N THR A 333 1.55 -21.94 27.76
CA THR A 333 1.17 -21.07 26.63
C THR A 333 -0.34 -20.85 26.61
N LEU A 334 -1.15 -21.86 26.96
CA LEU A 334 -2.58 -21.69 27.17
C LEU A 334 -2.91 -20.79 28.36
N GLU A 335 -2.17 -20.90 29.46
CA GLU A 335 -2.31 -20.01 30.62
C GLU A 335 -2.11 -18.55 30.21
N LEU A 336 -1.08 -18.26 29.39
CA LEU A 336 -0.88 -16.93 28.83
C LEU A 336 -2.04 -16.47 27.93
N VAL A 337 -2.62 -17.37 27.12
CA VAL A 337 -3.80 -17.06 26.31
C VAL A 337 -4.99 -16.72 27.21
N TYR A 338 -5.26 -17.53 28.23
CA TYR A 338 -6.36 -17.35 29.17
C TYR A 338 -6.22 -16.03 29.93
N GLU A 339 -5.03 -15.74 30.48
CA GLU A 339 -4.79 -14.47 31.16
C GLU A 339 -5.05 -13.26 30.26
N GLN A 340 -4.59 -13.30 29.01
CA GLN A 340 -4.83 -12.22 28.05
C GLN A 340 -6.30 -12.12 27.65
N ALA A 341 -6.99 -13.25 27.51
CA ALA A 341 -8.42 -13.31 27.25
C ALA A 341 -9.21 -12.70 28.41
N LEU A 342 -8.91 -13.08 29.65
CA LEU A 342 -9.53 -12.55 30.86
C LEU A 342 -9.29 -11.05 31.01
N ARG A 343 -8.07 -10.57 30.77
CA ARG A 343 -7.78 -9.12 30.76
C ARG A 343 -8.59 -8.37 29.70
N LYS A 344 -8.89 -9.01 28.57
CA LYS A 344 -9.66 -8.41 27.48
C LYS A 344 -11.16 -8.38 27.76
N THR A 345 -11.70 -9.46 28.31
CA THR A 345 -13.15 -9.66 28.47
C THR A 345 -13.67 -9.26 29.84
N ASN A 346 -12.81 -9.30 30.86
CA ASN A 346 -13.15 -9.21 32.28
C ASN A 346 -14.28 -10.18 32.66
N ASP A 347 -14.26 -11.37 32.06
CA ASP A 347 -15.30 -12.39 32.12
C ASP A 347 -14.65 -13.77 31.89
N GLU A 348 -14.70 -14.63 32.91
CA GLU A 348 -14.08 -15.95 32.94
C GLU A 348 -14.68 -16.90 31.90
N ASP A 349 -16.01 -16.94 31.75
CA ASP A 349 -16.70 -17.77 30.76
C ASP A 349 -16.29 -17.41 29.33
N LYS A 350 -16.14 -16.11 29.05
CA LYS A 350 -15.63 -15.66 27.75
C LYS A 350 -14.16 -15.98 27.57
N ALA A 351 -13.35 -15.87 28.63
CA ALA A 351 -11.93 -16.19 28.59
C ALA A 351 -11.70 -17.68 28.31
N ASP A 352 -12.49 -18.56 28.92
CA ASP A 352 -12.47 -20.00 28.66
C ASP A 352 -12.83 -20.30 27.20
N LYS A 353 -13.92 -19.74 26.68
CA LYS A 353 -14.33 -19.94 25.27
C LYS A 353 -13.26 -19.46 24.27
N ILE A 354 -12.59 -18.35 24.57
CA ILE A 354 -11.49 -17.85 23.74
C ILE A 354 -10.31 -18.82 23.78
N THR A 355 -9.96 -19.32 24.97
CA THR A 355 -8.84 -20.23 25.17
C THR A 355 -9.09 -21.56 24.48
N ASP A 356 -10.30 -22.10 24.59
CA ASP A 356 -10.76 -23.29 23.87
C ASP A 356 -10.68 -23.10 22.34
N TYR A 357 -11.14 -21.95 21.84
CA TYR A 357 -10.99 -21.64 20.41
C TYR A 357 -9.53 -21.61 19.97
N VAL A 358 -8.62 -21.00 20.76
CA VAL A 358 -7.19 -21.00 20.41
C VAL A 358 -6.64 -22.42 20.43
N ALA A 359 -6.97 -23.23 21.43
CA ALA A 359 -6.52 -24.62 21.52
C ALA A 359 -6.98 -25.47 20.31
N ASN A 360 -8.22 -25.30 19.88
CA ASN A 360 -8.83 -26.09 18.80
C ASN A 360 -8.38 -25.63 17.39
N TYR A 361 -8.13 -24.33 17.21
CA TYR A 361 -7.82 -23.74 15.90
C TYR A 361 -6.33 -23.39 15.70
N SER A 362 -5.46 -23.54 16.70
CA SER A 362 -4.01 -23.26 16.60
C SER A 362 -3.32 -24.04 15.46
N SER A 363 -3.77 -25.27 15.23
CA SER A 363 -3.33 -26.13 14.11
C SER A 363 -3.71 -25.58 12.74
N GLN A 364 -4.72 -24.71 12.66
CA GLN A 364 -5.12 -23.98 11.46
C GLN A 364 -4.42 -22.62 11.38
N SER A 365 -3.09 -22.62 11.41
CA SER A 365 -2.28 -21.41 11.23
C SER A 365 -1.46 -21.45 9.94
N LEU A 366 -1.18 -20.28 9.39
CA LEU A 366 -0.31 -20.11 8.24
C LEU A 366 0.79 -19.10 8.60
N VAL A 367 2.05 -19.55 8.59
CA VAL A 367 3.22 -18.68 8.85
C VAL A 367 4.07 -18.61 7.59
N GLY A 368 4.40 -17.39 7.15
CA GLY A 368 5.28 -17.24 5.99
C GLY A 368 6.03 -15.92 5.92
N VAL A 369 7.22 -15.99 5.31
CA VAL A 369 8.12 -14.86 5.13
C VAL A 369 7.97 -14.29 3.73
N LEU A 370 7.61 -13.01 3.63
CA LEU A 370 7.49 -12.28 2.37
C LEU A 370 8.89 -11.80 1.92
N ASN A 371 9.66 -12.68 1.29
CA ASN A 371 11.00 -12.42 0.76
C ASN A 371 11.00 -12.17 -0.74
N SER A 372 11.92 -11.36 -1.28
CA SER A 372 12.08 -11.06 -2.73
C SER A 372 12.48 -12.24 -3.63
N ASP A 373 12.69 -13.45 -3.10
CA ASP A 373 13.26 -14.56 -3.88
C ASP A 373 12.23 -15.25 -4.80
N PRO A 374 12.48 -15.37 -6.11
CA PRO A 374 11.52 -15.85 -7.13
C PRO A 374 11.04 -17.31 -6.99
N ILE A 375 11.62 -18.11 -6.09
CA ILE A 375 11.60 -19.58 -6.20
C ILE A 375 10.35 -20.23 -5.56
N ASN A 376 9.52 -19.52 -4.79
CA ASN A 376 8.48 -20.16 -3.95
C ASN A 376 7.10 -19.46 -3.88
N LYS A 377 6.64 -18.77 -4.94
CA LYS A 377 5.87 -17.53 -4.68
C LYS A 377 4.42 -17.38 -5.12
N ASP A 378 3.92 -18.06 -6.14
CA ASP A 378 2.71 -17.53 -6.77
C ASP A 378 1.44 -17.69 -5.92
N ASN A 379 1.34 -18.73 -5.07
CA ASN A 379 0.18 -18.91 -4.18
C ASN A 379 0.41 -18.40 -2.75
N LEU A 380 1.62 -18.57 -2.19
CA LEU A 380 1.86 -18.26 -0.77
C LEU A 380 1.71 -16.77 -0.47
N THR A 381 2.17 -15.88 -1.37
CA THR A 381 2.01 -14.43 -1.20
C THR A 381 0.53 -14.03 -1.17
N GLU A 382 -0.31 -14.58 -2.04
CA GLU A 382 -1.74 -14.29 -2.06
C GLU A 382 -2.44 -14.72 -0.76
N LEU A 383 -2.08 -15.90 -0.25
CA LEU A 383 -2.61 -16.45 1.01
C LEU A 383 -2.18 -15.63 2.24
N LEU A 384 -0.97 -15.08 2.24
CA LEU A 384 -0.44 -14.24 3.33
C LEU A 384 -0.89 -12.77 3.27
N THR A 385 -1.63 -12.36 2.23
CA THR A 385 -1.94 -10.95 1.98
C THR A 385 -3.40 -10.69 1.61
N GLU A 386 -3.88 -11.20 0.48
CA GLU A 386 -5.21 -10.88 -0.06
C GLU A 386 -6.30 -11.88 0.34
N LYS A 387 -5.94 -13.15 0.48
CA LYS A 387 -6.89 -14.25 0.69
C LYS A 387 -6.42 -15.15 1.83
N PRO A 388 -6.39 -14.66 3.07
CA PRO A 388 -6.08 -15.51 4.21
C PRO A 388 -7.11 -16.65 4.28
N THR A 389 -6.61 -17.89 4.28
CA THR A 389 -7.43 -19.12 4.37
C THR A 389 -7.53 -19.66 5.79
N ASN A 390 -6.69 -19.17 6.69
CA ASN A 390 -6.52 -19.66 8.04
C ASN A 390 -6.91 -18.57 9.05
N PRO A 391 -7.62 -18.90 10.15
CA PRO A 391 -7.98 -17.94 11.19
C PRO A 391 -6.78 -17.11 11.65
N PHE A 392 -5.66 -17.79 11.85
CA PHE A 392 -4.40 -17.21 12.29
C PHE A 392 -3.35 -17.22 11.16
N THR A 393 -3.27 -16.11 10.42
CA THR A 393 -2.26 -15.94 9.37
C THR A 393 -1.17 -14.96 9.83
N PHE A 394 0.10 -15.36 9.74
CA PHE A 394 1.26 -14.57 10.13
C PHE A 394 2.13 -14.25 8.91
N ALA A 395 2.14 -12.98 8.54
CA ALA A 395 2.95 -12.45 7.45
C ALA A 395 4.19 -11.75 8.00
N ILE A 396 5.36 -12.34 7.78
CA ILE A 396 6.64 -11.85 8.30
C ILE A 396 7.38 -11.08 7.21
N GLY A 397 7.73 -9.84 7.54
CA GLY A 397 8.08 -8.83 6.55
C GLY A 397 9.55 -8.67 6.21
N GLY A 398 9.89 -9.11 5.01
CA GLY A 398 11.14 -8.80 4.30
C GLY A 398 11.16 -7.45 3.60
N ASN A 399 12.14 -7.25 2.69
CA ASN A 399 12.24 -6.03 1.86
C ASN A 399 10.99 -5.70 1.04
N ILE A 400 10.16 -6.71 0.74
CA ILE A 400 8.95 -6.60 -0.09
C ILE A 400 7.86 -5.75 0.58
N ILE A 401 7.73 -5.77 1.91
CA ILE A 401 6.61 -5.13 2.63
C ILE A 401 6.60 -3.59 2.46
N SER A 402 7.67 -3.05 1.88
CA SER A 402 7.84 -1.63 1.68
C SER A 402 6.88 -0.99 0.66
N ARG A 403 6.47 -1.67 -0.43
CA ARG A 403 5.73 -1.04 -1.56
C ARG A 403 4.66 -1.96 -2.19
N GLY A 404 3.52 -1.39 -2.59
CA GLY A 404 2.45 -2.01 -3.41
C GLY A 404 1.59 -3.16 -2.82
N ILE A 405 2.00 -3.86 -1.76
CA ILE A 405 1.20 -4.97 -1.20
C ILE A 405 0.05 -4.44 -0.33
N THR A 406 -1.12 -5.08 -0.46
CA THR A 406 -2.35 -4.83 0.32
C THR A 406 -2.60 -6.03 1.23
N PHE A 407 -2.97 -5.81 2.49
CA PHE A 407 -3.31 -6.87 3.45
C PHE A 407 -4.80 -6.81 3.80
N ASN A 408 -5.57 -7.77 3.29
CA ASN A 408 -6.98 -7.95 3.62
C ASN A 408 -7.10 -8.60 5.00
N ASN A 409 -8.06 -8.16 5.81
CA ASN A 409 -8.28 -8.65 7.18
C ASN A 409 -7.03 -8.56 8.09
N LEU A 410 -6.18 -7.56 7.89
CA LEU A 410 -5.09 -7.30 8.84
C LEU A 410 -5.66 -6.79 10.17
N LEU A 411 -5.38 -7.50 11.25
CA LEU A 411 -5.87 -7.19 12.60
C LEU A 411 -4.75 -6.78 13.56
N SER A 412 -3.51 -7.20 13.31
CA SER A 412 -2.38 -6.83 14.16
C SER A 412 -1.16 -6.45 13.33
N MET A 413 -0.42 -5.45 13.78
CA MET A 413 0.86 -5.06 13.21
C MET A 413 1.90 -4.87 14.33
N PHE A 414 2.93 -5.71 14.31
CA PHE A 414 4.11 -5.59 15.17
C PHE A 414 5.25 -4.96 14.38
N PHE A 415 5.58 -3.70 14.68
CA PHE A 415 6.53 -2.91 13.90
C PHE A 415 7.61 -2.31 14.79
N THR A 416 8.82 -2.87 14.76
CA THR A 416 9.97 -2.39 15.56
C THR A 416 11.13 -1.86 14.71
N ARG A 417 10.93 -1.76 13.39
CA ARG A 417 11.95 -1.29 12.46
C ARG A 417 12.23 0.21 12.63
N ASN A 418 13.29 0.53 13.36
CA ASN A 418 13.83 1.89 13.39
C ASN A 418 14.83 2.11 12.23
N VAL A 419 14.91 3.33 11.69
CA VAL A 419 15.89 3.68 10.65
C VAL A 419 16.95 4.57 11.29
N LYS A 420 18.22 4.12 11.27
CA LYS A 420 19.33 4.97 11.68
C LYS A 420 19.48 6.11 10.67
N GLY A 421 18.95 7.30 10.98
CA GLY A 421 19.08 8.50 10.15
C GLY A 421 17.80 9.32 10.02
N LEU A 422 17.78 10.22 9.03
CA LEU A 422 16.63 11.11 8.76
C LEU A 422 15.47 10.32 8.14
N MET A 423 14.26 10.51 8.66
CA MET A 423 13.05 9.98 8.06
C MET A 423 12.71 10.72 6.77
N GLN A 424 12.22 9.99 5.77
CA GLN A 424 11.76 10.57 4.50
C GLN A 424 10.26 10.30 4.33
N GLN A 425 9.47 11.36 4.17
CA GLN A 425 8.01 11.24 4.10
C GLN A 425 7.57 10.29 2.99
N ASP A 426 8.12 10.44 1.79
CA ASP A 426 7.84 9.58 0.62
C ASP A 426 8.06 8.08 0.89
N THR A 427 8.95 7.74 1.81
CA THR A 427 9.26 6.36 2.17
C THR A 427 8.31 5.84 3.25
N TYR A 428 7.97 6.64 4.25
CA TYR A 428 7.17 6.19 5.39
C TYR A 428 5.67 6.18 5.11
N ILE A 429 5.17 7.11 4.31
CA ILE A 429 3.78 7.08 3.83
C ILE A 429 3.53 5.78 3.06
N GLN A 430 4.47 5.40 2.21
CA GLN A 430 4.42 4.13 1.48
C GLN A 430 4.57 2.91 2.39
N ARG A 431 5.13 3.03 3.60
CA ARG A 431 5.25 1.91 4.55
C ARG A 431 4.03 1.71 5.43
N ALA A 432 3.03 2.60 5.36
CA ALA A 432 1.81 2.53 6.16
C ALA A 432 0.87 1.39 5.71
N ARG A 433 1.31 0.14 5.87
CA ARG A 433 0.57 -1.05 5.43
C ARG A 433 -0.67 -1.34 6.27
N MET A 434 -0.78 -0.75 7.45
CA MET A 434 -2.02 -0.80 8.24
C MET A 434 -3.16 0.03 7.65
N PHE A 435 -2.90 0.92 6.69
CA PHE A 435 -3.97 1.66 6.03
C PHE A 435 -4.74 0.75 5.07
N GLY A 436 -6.03 1.02 4.88
CA GLY A 436 -6.85 0.27 3.93
C GLY A 436 -8.33 0.21 4.32
N ASN A 437 -9.09 -0.53 3.52
CA ASN A 437 -10.52 -0.73 3.76
C ASN A 437 -10.78 -1.74 4.87
N ARG A 438 -11.44 -1.33 5.95
CA ARG A 438 -11.74 -2.22 7.09
C ARG A 438 -13.06 -1.83 7.77
N GLY A 439 -13.80 -2.84 8.22
CA GLY A 439 -15.05 -2.64 8.96
C GLY A 439 -14.80 -2.03 10.35
N ASP A 440 -15.70 -1.16 10.80
CA ASP A 440 -15.57 -0.46 12.08
C ASP A 440 -15.50 -1.40 13.29
N ALA A 441 -16.22 -2.51 13.24
CA ALA A 441 -16.22 -3.52 14.30
C ALA A 441 -14.83 -4.13 14.49
N ASP A 442 -14.19 -4.58 13.42
CA ASP A 442 -12.84 -5.17 13.47
C ASP A 442 -11.79 -4.13 13.93
N MET A 443 -11.99 -2.85 13.57
CA MET A 443 -11.02 -1.78 13.84
C MET A 443 -10.93 -1.30 15.29
N LYS A 444 -11.96 -1.55 16.10
CA LYS A 444 -11.85 -1.38 17.55
C LYS A 444 -10.89 -2.40 18.19
N HIS A 445 -10.67 -3.53 17.53
CA HIS A 445 -9.83 -4.62 18.01
C HIS A 445 -8.47 -4.66 17.32
N PHE A 446 -8.23 -3.78 16.35
CA PHE A 446 -6.93 -3.69 15.68
C PHE A 446 -5.83 -3.36 16.69
N GLU A 447 -4.70 -4.06 16.62
CA GLU A 447 -3.53 -3.80 17.47
C GLU A 447 -2.34 -3.28 16.67
N LEU A 448 -1.78 -2.15 17.10
CA LEU A 448 -0.49 -1.65 16.65
C LEU A 448 0.51 -1.74 17.81
N THR A 449 1.49 -2.62 17.69
CA THR A 449 2.63 -2.68 18.60
C THR A 449 3.84 -2.02 17.94
N ILE A 450 4.35 -0.95 18.54
CA ILE A 450 5.38 -0.09 17.93
C ILE A 450 6.19 0.64 19.01
N PRO A 451 7.51 0.86 18.85
CA PRO A 451 8.29 1.73 19.74
C PRO A 451 7.70 3.13 19.87
N ALA A 452 7.70 3.69 21.08
CA ALA A 452 7.06 4.98 21.38
C ALA A 452 7.64 6.13 20.54
N ASP A 453 8.96 6.21 20.44
CA ASP A 453 9.71 7.17 19.62
C ASP A 453 9.36 7.04 18.13
N LEU A 454 9.25 5.79 17.66
CA LEU A 454 8.91 5.52 16.27
C LEU A 454 7.48 5.94 15.93
N TYR A 455 6.53 5.70 16.84
CA TYR A 455 5.15 6.16 16.68
C TYR A 455 5.07 7.68 16.61
N ASP A 456 5.77 8.39 17.50
CA ASP A 456 5.74 9.86 17.54
C ASP A 456 6.40 10.47 16.28
N ASN A 457 7.46 9.84 15.77
CA ASN A 457 8.06 10.19 14.49
C ASN A 457 7.11 9.96 13.31
N TRP A 458 6.38 8.84 13.29
CA TRP A 458 5.35 8.58 12.27
C TRP A 458 4.23 9.62 12.35
N HIS A 459 3.75 9.93 13.55
CA HIS A 459 2.72 10.93 13.78
C HIS A 459 3.13 12.29 13.19
N THR A 460 4.35 12.74 13.51
CA THR A 460 4.91 13.99 12.96
C THR A 460 5.06 13.93 11.43
N CYS A 461 5.52 12.79 10.90
CA CYS A 461 5.66 12.57 9.45
C CYS A 461 4.31 12.69 8.73
N PHE A 462 3.25 12.07 9.24
CA PHE A 462 1.91 12.15 8.66
C PHE A 462 1.29 13.54 8.83
N LEU A 463 1.56 14.24 9.93
CA LEU A 463 1.11 15.61 10.12
C LEU A 463 1.74 16.56 9.08
N LEU A 464 3.06 16.49 8.87
CA LEU A 464 3.75 17.31 7.87
C LEU A 464 3.27 17.00 6.44
N HIS A 465 3.08 15.71 6.14
CA HIS A 465 2.52 15.28 4.87
C HIS A 465 1.10 15.84 4.66
N ARG A 466 0.25 15.80 5.69
CA ARG A 466 -1.11 16.35 5.65
C ARG A 466 -1.12 17.86 5.38
N ILE A 467 -0.28 18.62 6.08
CA ILE A 467 -0.16 20.07 5.85
C ILE A 467 0.23 20.33 4.39
N SER A 468 1.19 19.57 3.89
CA SER A 468 1.66 19.71 2.50
C SER A 468 0.57 19.35 1.49
N TYR A 469 -0.18 18.29 1.77
CA TYR A 469 -1.32 17.86 0.98
C TYR A 469 -2.43 18.93 0.94
N LEU A 470 -2.79 19.52 2.08
CA LEU A 470 -3.79 20.59 2.16
C LEU A 470 -3.35 21.84 1.40
N SER A 471 -2.05 22.17 1.47
CA SER A 471 -1.48 23.25 0.66
C SER A 471 -1.59 22.96 -0.83
N ALA A 472 -1.26 21.74 -1.28
CA ALA A 472 -1.34 21.36 -2.69
C ALA A 472 -2.78 21.29 -3.23
N LYS A 473 -3.77 21.05 -2.37
CA LYS A 473 -5.20 21.03 -2.72
C LYS A 473 -5.81 22.43 -2.79
N SER A 474 -5.21 23.39 -2.09
CA SER A 474 -5.58 24.80 -2.22
C SER A 474 -5.03 25.29 -3.58
N ASP A 475 -5.71 26.21 -4.28
CA ASP A 475 -5.22 26.81 -5.55
C ASP A 475 -3.94 27.67 -5.38
N MET A 476 -3.12 27.34 -4.38
CA MET A 476 -1.82 27.92 -4.06
C MET A 476 -0.70 27.02 -4.60
N HIS A 477 0.51 27.57 -4.73
CA HIS A 477 1.68 26.76 -5.02
C HIS A 477 1.90 25.72 -3.90
N PRO A 478 2.10 24.42 -4.23
CA PRO A 478 2.31 23.38 -3.24
C PRO A 478 3.48 23.70 -2.32
N SER A 479 3.21 23.77 -1.02
CA SER A 479 4.23 23.94 0.01
C SER A 479 4.51 22.62 0.70
N TRP A 480 5.77 22.21 0.74
CA TRP A 480 6.18 20.91 1.24
C TRP A 480 6.86 21.04 2.60
N ALA A 481 6.11 20.78 3.67
CA ALA A 481 6.56 20.95 5.03
C ALA A 481 7.63 19.91 5.41
N THR A 482 8.68 20.34 6.11
CA THR A 482 9.73 19.48 6.66
C THR A 482 9.95 19.82 8.14
N GLY A 483 10.53 18.89 8.91
CA GLY A 483 10.73 19.05 10.35
C GLY A 483 12.09 18.55 10.82
N MET A 484 12.41 18.78 12.10
CA MET A 484 13.67 18.32 12.70
C MET A 484 13.73 16.79 12.63
N GLY A 485 14.60 16.26 11.78
CA GLY A 485 14.72 14.81 11.56
C GLY A 485 13.87 14.23 10.41
N ILE A 486 12.92 15.00 9.84
CA ILE A 486 11.97 14.53 8.81
C ILE A 486 12.11 15.36 7.54
N LYS A 487 12.55 14.71 6.46
CA LYS A 487 12.65 15.29 5.12
C LYS A 487 11.44 14.92 4.27
N ALA A 488 11.06 15.82 3.39
CA ALA A 488 10.10 15.61 2.32
C ALA A 488 10.49 14.41 1.43
N VAL A 489 11.69 14.51 0.83
CA VAL A 489 12.25 13.54 -0.12
C VAL A 489 13.78 13.49 -0.01
N ALA A 490 14.40 12.54 -0.71
CA ALA A 490 15.86 12.51 -0.88
C ALA A 490 16.39 13.79 -1.57
N PRO A 491 17.46 14.44 -1.08
CA PRO A 491 17.99 15.69 -1.65
C PRO A 491 18.38 15.61 -3.14
N SER A 492 18.79 14.44 -3.62
CA SER A 492 19.13 14.21 -5.03
C SER A 492 17.92 14.27 -5.97
N SER A 493 16.70 14.18 -5.43
CA SER A 493 15.46 14.25 -6.22
C SER A 493 14.90 15.68 -6.32
N ILE A 494 15.50 16.67 -5.63
CA ILE A 494 15.01 18.06 -5.62
C ILE A 494 15.70 18.85 -6.74
N ASP A 495 14.93 19.42 -7.66
CA ASP A 495 15.41 20.41 -8.63
C ASP A 495 15.70 21.74 -7.90
N LYS A 496 16.98 22.00 -7.65
CA LYS A 496 17.42 23.17 -6.88
C LYS A 496 17.20 24.49 -7.63
N SER A 497 16.97 24.44 -8.94
CA SER A 497 16.76 25.65 -9.75
C SER A 497 15.35 26.21 -9.64
N GLN A 498 14.38 25.40 -9.18
CA GLN A 498 12.96 25.76 -9.14
C GLN A 498 12.33 25.64 -7.76
N VAL A 499 12.99 24.95 -6.83
CA VAL A 499 12.49 24.79 -5.46
C VAL A 499 13.16 25.81 -4.56
N ASN A 500 12.38 26.76 -4.06
CA ASN A 500 12.82 27.65 -2.99
C ASN A 500 12.74 26.92 -1.64
N VAL A 501 13.80 27.00 -0.84
CA VAL A 501 13.87 26.38 0.49
C VAL A 501 13.95 27.48 1.53
N GLU A 502 12.83 27.72 2.20
CA GLU A 502 12.76 28.64 3.33
C GLU A 502 12.99 27.88 4.64
N LYS A 503 13.89 28.41 5.47
CA LYS A 503 14.13 27.91 6.83
C LYS A 503 13.61 28.94 7.81
N GLY A 504 12.74 28.51 8.72
CA GLY A 504 12.22 29.35 9.78
C GLY A 504 11.73 28.50 10.95
N GLU A 505 11.61 29.13 12.11
CA GLU A 505 10.92 28.55 13.25
C GLU A 505 9.43 28.83 13.10
N MET A 506 8.60 27.79 13.07
CA MET A 506 7.16 27.98 13.25
C MET A 506 6.89 28.19 14.73
N SER A 507 6.73 29.45 15.16
CA SER A 507 6.24 29.75 16.50
C SER A 507 4.74 29.42 16.57
N PHE A 508 4.37 28.36 17.29
CA PHE A 508 2.99 28.22 17.74
C PHE A 508 2.71 29.30 18.78
N GLN A 509 1.52 29.92 18.76
CA GLN A 509 1.13 30.85 19.81
C GLN A 509 1.33 30.17 21.16
N ARG A 510 1.96 30.86 22.12
CA ARG A 510 2.09 30.40 23.51
C ARG A 510 0.74 29.84 23.93
N ILE A 511 0.73 28.57 24.33
CA ILE A 511 -0.42 27.96 24.99
C ILE A 511 -0.76 28.89 26.15
N LYS A 512 -1.94 29.53 26.09
CA LYS A 512 -2.45 30.24 27.25
C LYS A 512 -2.73 29.16 28.29
N PHE A 513 -1.94 29.17 29.35
CA PHE A 513 -2.20 28.37 30.53
C PHE A 513 -3.66 28.60 30.96
N GLN A 514 -4.45 27.55 30.95
CA GLN A 514 -5.78 27.53 31.54
C GLN A 514 -5.67 26.75 32.85
N THR A 515 -6.28 27.27 33.91
CA THR A 515 -6.20 26.70 35.27
C THR A 515 -6.66 25.23 35.32
N GLU A 516 -7.49 24.81 34.38
CA GLU A 516 -7.96 23.43 34.16
C GLU A 516 -6.84 22.45 33.75
N MET A 517 -5.65 22.95 33.40
CA MET A 517 -4.49 22.12 33.07
C MET A 517 -3.80 21.52 34.29
N ASP A 518 -4.00 22.08 35.49
CA ASP A 518 -3.46 21.52 36.74
C ASP A 518 -4.25 20.30 37.24
N ASP A 519 -5.49 20.11 36.76
CA ASP A 519 -6.32 18.94 37.08
C ASP A 519 -5.94 17.69 36.25
N ILE A 520 -4.89 17.78 35.42
CA ILE A 520 -4.41 16.71 34.52
C ILE A 520 -3.12 16.03 35.05
N ILE A 521 -2.73 16.24 36.31
CA ILE A 521 -1.63 15.47 36.95
C ILE A 521 -2.14 14.18 37.59
#